data_AF-A0A285TTI1-F1
#
_entry.id   AF-A0A285TTI1-F1
#
_cell.length_a   1.000
_cell.length_b   1.000
_cell.length_c   1.000
_cell.angle_alpha   90.00
_cell.angle_beta   90.00
_cell.angle_gamma   90.00
#
_symmetry.space_group_name_H-M   'P 1'
#
loop_
_entity.id
_entity.type
_entity.pdbx_description
1 polymer ?
#
loop_
_entity_poly.entity_id
_entity_poly.type
_entity_poly.pdbx_seq_one_letter_code
_entity_poly.pdbx_strand_id
1 'polypeptide(L)'
;MKVKVVLVLLGITSILIIAFTQFIWNSVPEFWLYGAEIGNVLFNLSIGYLSAFIFYIIDIWIPGLQKRKRVNFRVKMPLNRIVSFMEAPLVNIVKRYGEDSKNINTLSSEEFKEITERIDLINDQGDLFFIDANRNANFGEYLYYHVENVEEYINSILKMPFEYEIELLELLDQIERSKYHEMLNSIKNLSGFRGPVQAKGEATSNTVYEYYYLCSQLKKYMNKQGILE
;
A
#
# COMPACT_ATOMS: atom_id res chain seq x y z
N MET A 1 6.81 15.00 7.23
CA MET A 1 6.49 15.52 8.59
C MET A 1 7.15 16.87 8.87
N LYS A 2 8.45 17.04 8.61
CA LYS A 2 9.19 18.29 8.89
C LYS A 2 8.61 19.55 8.22
N VAL A 3 8.20 19.48 6.95
CA VAL A 3 7.70 20.67 6.19
C VAL A 3 6.38 21.22 6.76
N LYS A 4 5.42 20.36 7.14
CA LYS A 4 4.14 20.79 7.70
C LYS A 4 4.33 21.53 9.03
N VAL A 5 5.25 21.04 9.86
CA VAL A 5 5.58 21.67 11.16
C VAL A 5 6.19 23.05 10.93
N VAL A 6 7.11 23.17 9.96
CA VAL A 6 7.70 24.48 9.61
C VAL A 6 6.65 25.48 9.14
N LEU A 7 5.70 25.07 8.28
CA LEU A 7 4.62 25.95 7.81
C LEU A 7 3.72 26.44 8.96
N VAL A 8 3.39 25.54 9.90
CA VAL A 8 2.58 25.90 11.07
C VAL A 8 3.35 26.83 12.00
N LEU A 9 4.63 26.56 12.26
CA LEU A 9 5.50 27.43 13.07
C LEU A 9 5.60 28.83 12.45
N LEU A 10 5.83 28.94 11.14
CA LEU A 10 5.84 30.22 10.43
C LEU A 10 4.49 30.95 10.54
N GLY A 11 3.37 30.22 10.51
CA GLY A 11 2.04 30.79 10.73
C GLY A 11 1.87 31.36 12.13
N ILE A 12 2.27 30.61 13.16
CA ILE A 12 2.23 31.07 14.56
C ILE A 12 3.13 32.30 14.73
N THR A 13 4.33 32.27 14.15
CA THR A 13 5.28 33.38 14.22
C THR A 13 4.73 34.64 13.54
N SER A 14 4.05 34.48 12.39
CA SER A 14 3.40 35.58 11.67
C SER A 14 2.27 36.21 12.49
N ILE A 15 1.46 35.40 13.17
CA ILE A 15 0.40 35.89 14.09
C ILE A 15 1.02 36.67 15.24
N LEU A 16 2.10 36.15 15.83
CA LEU A 16 2.81 36.83 16.92
C LEU A 16 3.36 38.18 16.45
N ILE A 17 4.05 38.23 15.30
CA ILE A 17 4.59 39.47 14.76
C ILE A 17 3.48 40.52 14.57
N ILE A 18 2.35 40.14 13.97
CA ILE A 18 1.19 41.02 13.79
C ILE A 18 0.70 41.53 15.15
N ALA A 19 0.50 40.65 16.12
CA ALA A 19 0.04 41.03 17.45
C ALA A 19 1.03 41.98 18.16
N PHE A 20 2.33 41.70 18.12
CA PHE A 20 3.36 42.56 18.70
C PHE A 20 3.41 43.93 18.03
N THR A 21 3.41 43.98 16.70
CA THR A 21 3.44 45.26 15.96
C THR A 21 2.21 46.11 16.25
N GLN A 22 1.02 45.51 16.30
CA GLN A 22 -0.24 46.25 16.38
C GLN A 22 -0.63 46.65 17.81
N PHE A 23 -0.35 45.81 18.81
CA PHE A 23 -0.78 46.03 20.19
C PHE A 23 0.32 46.51 21.14
N ILE A 24 1.59 46.19 20.86
CA ILE A 24 2.70 46.50 21.77
C ILE A 24 3.57 47.62 21.20
N TRP A 25 4.09 47.47 19.98
CA TRP A 25 5.07 48.40 19.42
C TRP A 25 4.48 49.69 18.85
N ASN A 26 3.18 49.72 18.56
CA ASN A 26 2.53 50.94 18.05
C ASN A 26 2.59 52.12 19.07
N SER A 27 2.74 51.82 20.35
CA SER A 27 2.76 52.83 21.43
C SER A 27 4.16 53.11 21.98
N VAL A 28 5.20 52.46 21.45
CA VAL A 28 6.57 52.52 21.98
C VAL A 28 7.41 53.45 21.10
N PRO A 29 8.09 54.47 21.68
CA PRO A 29 8.98 55.33 20.90
C PRO A 29 10.14 54.54 20.29
N GLU A 30 10.60 54.95 19.11
CA GLU A 30 11.63 54.23 18.36
C GLU A 30 12.93 54.08 19.17
N PHE A 31 13.33 52.82 19.42
CA PHE A 31 14.59 52.51 20.09
C PHE A 31 15.80 52.56 19.14
N TRP A 32 15.60 52.45 17.82
CA TRP A 32 16.67 52.48 16.82
C TRP A 32 16.18 53.13 15.52
N LEU A 33 17.08 53.83 14.83
CA LEU A 33 16.86 54.44 13.51
C LEU A 33 16.36 53.35 12.53
N TYR A 34 15.21 53.59 11.88
CA TYR A 34 14.50 52.68 10.96
C TYR A 34 13.73 51.50 11.62
N GLY A 35 13.57 51.48 12.94
CA GLY A 35 12.82 50.43 13.63
C GLY A 35 11.37 50.28 13.14
N ALA A 36 10.66 51.39 12.91
CA ALA A 36 9.28 51.35 12.41
C ALA A 36 9.19 50.81 10.97
N GLU A 37 10.16 51.12 10.11
CA GLU A 37 10.19 50.63 8.73
C GLU A 37 10.36 49.11 8.67
N ILE A 38 11.30 48.57 9.46
CA ILE A 38 11.50 47.12 9.57
C ILE A 38 10.25 46.43 10.14
N GLY A 39 9.64 47.02 11.16
CA GLY A 39 8.36 46.53 11.72
C GLY A 39 7.25 46.46 10.67
N ASN A 40 7.12 47.49 9.83
CA ASN A 40 6.16 47.53 8.73
C ASN A 40 6.45 46.47 7.66
N VAL A 41 7.72 46.26 7.31
CA VAL A 41 8.11 45.19 6.36
C VAL A 41 7.74 43.83 6.92
N LEU A 42 8.07 43.54 8.18
CA LEU A 42 7.75 42.28 8.84
C LEU A 42 6.24 42.06 8.98
N PHE A 43 5.49 43.12 9.28
CA PHE A 43 4.03 43.08 9.33
C PHE A 43 3.42 42.72 7.97
N ASN A 44 3.81 43.43 6.91
CA ASN A 44 3.32 43.17 5.56
C ASN A 44 3.68 41.76 5.08
N LEU A 45 4.90 41.29 5.39
CA LEU A 45 5.33 39.94 5.08
C LEU A 45 4.52 38.88 5.85
N SER A 46 4.22 39.14 7.13
CA SER A 46 3.40 38.25 7.98
C SER A 46 1.95 38.15 7.47
N ILE A 47 1.35 39.28 7.06
CA ILE A 47 0.02 39.29 6.45
C ILE A 47 0.02 38.55 5.11
N GLY A 48 1.01 38.81 4.26
CA GLY A 48 1.16 38.12 2.97
C GLY A 48 1.30 36.61 3.15
N TYR A 49 2.15 36.19 4.10
CA TYR A 49 2.30 34.79 4.46
C TYR A 49 0.99 34.17 4.97
N LEU A 50 0.29 34.82 5.91
CA LEU A 50 -0.98 34.32 6.43
C LEU A 50 -2.04 34.18 5.35
N SER A 51 -2.14 35.16 4.45
CA SER A 51 -3.04 35.08 3.30
C SER A 51 -2.72 33.86 2.43
N ALA A 52 -1.46 33.69 2.03
CA ALA A 52 -1.01 32.52 1.26
C ALA A 52 -1.23 31.20 2.01
N PHE A 53 -1.03 31.18 3.33
CA PHE A 53 -1.25 30.01 4.18
C PHE A 53 -2.73 29.62 4.26
N ILE A 54 -3.64 30.59 4.37
CA ILE A 54 -5.09 30.36 4.32
C ILE A 54 -5.49 29.79 2.96
N PHE A 55 -5.03 30.38 1.86
CA PHE A 55 -5.28 29.84 0.51
C PHE A 55 -4.73 28.43 0.35
N TYR A 56 -3.51 28.16 0.84
CA TYR A 56 -2.97 26.80 0.85
C TYR A 56 -3.87 25.80 1.61
N ILE A 57 -4.41 26.20 2.76
CA ILE A 57 -5.32 25.34 3.53
C ILE A 57 -6.60 25.04 2.74
N ILE A 58 -7.23 26.08 2.19
CA ILE A 58 -8.53 26.00 1.54
C ILE A 58 -8.44 25.34 0.16
N ASP A 59 -7.45 25.70 -0.64
CA ASP A 59 -7.37 25.30 -2.05
C ASP A 59 -6.60 23.99 -2.25
N ILE A 60 -5.66 23.67 -1.34
CA ILE A 60 -4.75 22.53 -1.50
C ILE A 60 -4.99 21.48 -0.41
N TRP A 61 -4.89 21.87 0.86
CA TRP A 61 -4.88 20.89 1.96
C TRP A 61 -6.23 20.21 2.19
N ILE A 62 -7.32 20.98 2.34
CA ILE A 62 -8.67 20.43 2.56
C ILE A 62 -9.13 19.59 1.37
N PRO A 63 -9.08 20.08 0.10
CA PRO A 63 -9.46 19.28 -1.06
C PRO A 63 -8.59 18.03 -1.21
N GLY A 64 -7.30 18.13 -0.89
CA GLY A 64 -6.38 17.00 -0.88
C GLY A 64 -6.79 15.90 0.10
N LEU A 65 -7.19 16.25 1.33
CA LEU A 65 -7.71 15.29 2.31
C LEU A 65 -9.01 14.62 1.84
N GLN A 66 -9.94 15.40 1.29
CA GLN A 66 -11.20 14.87 0.78
C GLN A 66 -10.99 13.95 -0.43
N LYS A 67 -10.05 14.30 -1.33
CA LYS A 67 -9.66 13.47 -2.47
C LYS A 67 -9.10 12.14 -1.98
N ARG A 68 -8.12 12.14 -1.07
CA ARG A 68 -7.56 10.91 -0.47
C ARG A 68 -8.63 10.04 0.17
N LYS A 69 -9.52 10.61 0.98
CA LYS A 69 -10.62 9.87 1.61
C LYS A 69 -11.53 9.20 0.59
N ARG A 70 -11.88 9.90 -0.50
CA ARG A 70 -12.70 9.34 -1.59
C ARG A 70 -11.98 8.22 -2.33
N VAL A 71 -10.70 8.39 -2.64
CA VAL A 71 -9.88 7.34 -3.27
C VAL A 71 -9.81 6.11 -2.37
N ASN A 72 -9.41 6.27 -1.11
CA ASN A 72 -9.31 5.19 -0.12
C ASN A 72 -10.63 4.43 0.02
N PHE A 73 -11.77 5.14 0.05
CA PHE A 73 -13.09 4.51 0.08
C PHE A 73 -13.37 3.65 -1.15
N ARG A 74 -12.97 4.10 -2.35
CA ARG A 74 -13.21 3.37 -3.61
C ARG A 74 -12.28 2.17 -3.77
N VAL A 75 -11.02 2.29 -3.34
CA VAL A 75 -10.05 1.18 -3.46
C VAL A 75 -10.12 0.18 -2.31
N LYS A 76 -10.82 0.49 -1.22
CA LYS A 76 -10.93 -0.39 -0.04
C LYS A 76 -11.37 -1.81 -0.39
N MET A 77 -12.47 -1.95 -1.12
CA MET A 77 -13.00 -3.28 -1.48
C MET A 77 -12.04 -4.04 -2.41
N PRO A 78 -11.56 -3.47 -3.53
CA PRO A 78 -10.55 -4.12 -4.38
C PRO A 78 -9.27 -4.52 -3.62
N LEU A 79 -8.73 -3.65 -2.76
CA LEU A 79 -7.53 -3.96 -1.99
C LEU A 79 -7.75 -5.10 -0.99
N ASN A 80 -8.90 -5.11 -0.30
CA ASN A 80 -9.27 -6.22 0.59
C ASN A 80 -9.40 -7.53 -0.19
N ARG A 81 -9.92 -7.49 -1.42
CA ARG A 81 -10.00 -8.66 -2.31
C ARG A 81 -8.61 -9.13 -2.71
N ILE A 82 -7.72 -8.24 -3.14
CA ILE A 82 -6.32 -8.56 -3.44
C ILE A 82 -5.68 -9.28 -2.26
N VAL A 83 -5.75 -8.70 -1.06
CA VAL A 83 -5.18 -9.32 0.15
C VAL A 83 -5.80 -10.70 0.40
N SER A 84 -7.12 -10.85 0.29
CA SER A 84 -7.78 -12.14 0.50
C SER A 84 -7.33 -13.19 -0.51
N PHE A 85 -7.20 -12.83 -1.79
CA PHE A 85 -6.74 -13.75 -2.84
C PHE A 85 -5.23 -14.05 -2.74
N MET A 86 -4.43 -13.14 -2.19
CA MET A 86 -3.02 -13.40 -1.87
C MET A 86 -2.88 -14.34 -0.66
N GLU A 87 -3.67 -14.14 0.40
CA GLU A 87 -3.51 -14.88 1.66
C GLU A 87 -4.11 -16.27 1.65
N ALA A 88 -5.28 -16.45 1.04
CA ALA A 88 -5.98 -17.73 0.99
C ALA A 88 -5.07 -18.90 0.55
N PRO A 89 -4.31 -18.81 -0.57
CA PRO A 89 -3.43 -19.89 -0.98
C PRO A 89 -2.26 -20.08 -0.02
N LEU A 90 -1.72 -19.01 0.56
CA LEU A 90 -0.61 -19.11 1.52
C LEU A 90 -1.05 -19.80 2.82
N VAL A 91 -2.24 -19.47 3.33
CA VAL A 91 -2.85 -20.13 4.48
C VAL A 91 -3.14 -21.60 4.16
N ASN A 92 -3.61 -21.89 2.94
CA ASN A 92 -3.85 -23.26 2.50
C ASN A 92 -2.56 -24.10 2.49
N ILE A 93 -1.47 -23.54 1.96
CA ILE A 93 -0.14 -24.17 1.96
C ILE A 93 0.29 -24.51 3.39
N VAL A 94 0.22 -23.54 4.32
CA VAL A 94 0.62 -23.77 5.72
C VAL A 94 -0.25 -24.83 6.38
N LYS A 95 -1.58 -24.77 6.18
CA LYS A 95 -2.52 -25.72 6.76
C LYS A 95 -2.31 -27.15 6.24
N ARG A 96 -1.92 -27.30 4.97
CA ARG A 96 -1.83 -28.61 4.32
C ARG A 96 -0.48 -29.28 4.50
N TYR A 97 0.61 -28.52 4.45
CA TYR A 97 1.98 -29.06 4.46
C TYR A 97 2.75 -28.72 5.74
N GLY A 98 2.23 -27.81 6.56
CA GLY A 98 2.73 -27.49 7.89
C GLY A 98 2.09 -28.33 9.00
N GLU A 99 2.50 -28.07 10.25
CA GLU A 99 1.91 -28.70 11.43
C GLU A 99 0.65 -27.94 11.87
N ASP A 100 -0.35 -28.68 12.40
CA ASP A 100 -1.73 -28.20 12.71
C ASP A 100 -1.82 -26.94 13.61
N SER A 101 -0.72 -26.49 14.22
CA SER A 101 -0.67 -25.34 15.14
C SER A 101 0.01 -24.09 14.56
N LYS A 102 0.60 -24.14 13.36
CA LYS A 102 1.42 -23.04 12.83
C LYS A 102 0.57 -21.94 12.18
N ASN A 103 0.75 -20.70 12.66
CA ASN A 103 0.18 -19.50 12.06
C ASN A 103 1.15 -18.95 11.00
N ILE A 104 0.65 -18.63 9.81
CA ILE A 104 1.47 -18.04 8.74
C ILE A 104 2.23 -16.78 9.20
N ASN A 105 1.65 -16.02 10.12
CA ASN A 105 2.23 -14.77 10.62
C ASN A 105 3.44 -14.98 11.56
N THR A 106 3.69 -16.21 12.03
CA THR A 106 4.76 -16.53 12.98
C THR A 106 5.85 -17.43 12.40
N LEU A 107 5.74 -17.82 11.12
CA LEU A 107 6.71 -18.72 10.48
C LEU A 107 8.04 -18.02 10.21
N SER A 108 9.15 -18.72 10.50
CA SER A 108 10.48 -18.31 10.03
C SER A 108 10.63 -18.55 8.52
N SER A 109 11.64 -17.93 7.90
CA SER A 109 11.99 -18.17 6.49
C SER A 109 12.30 -19.64 6.22
N GLU A 110 12.99 -20.30 7.15
CA GLU A 110 13.38 -21.71 7.04
C GLU A 110 12.15 -22.63 7.15
N GLU A 111 11.25 -22.38 8.09
CA GLU A 111 10.01 -23.15 8.22
C GLU A 111 9.13 -23.00 6.98
N PHE A 112 9.07 -21.80 6.41
CA PHE A 112 8.33 -21.54 5.19
C PHE A 112 8.94 -22.29 3.99
N LYS A 113 10.27 -22.39 3.93
CA LYS A 113 10.99 -23.17 2.93
C LYS A 113 10.66 -24.66 3.03
N GLU A 114 10.73 -25.25 4.22
CA GLU A 114 10.41 -26.67 4.41
C GLU A 114 8.96 -27.03 4.02
N ILE A 115 8.00 -26.15 4.33
CA ILE A 115 6.58 -26.34 3.99
C ILE A 115 6.40 -26.28 2.46
N THR A 116 7.04 -25.32 1.80
CA THR A 116 6.85 -25.06 0.36
C THR A 116 7.56 -26.10 -0.53
N GLU A 117 8.62 -26.75 -0.06
CA GLU A 117 9.29 -27.85 -0.78
C GLU A 117 8.41 -29.10 -0.95
N ARG A 118 7.37 -29.24 -0.10
CA ARG A 118 6.43 -30.38 -0.13
C ARG A 118 5.30 -30.22 -1.14
N ILE A 119 5.15 -29.04 -1.74
CA ILE A 119 4.04 -28.74 -2.66
C ILE A 119 4.19 -29.56 -3.96
N ASP A 120 3.15 -30.32 -4.31
CA ASP A 120 3.00 -30.91 -5.64
C ASP A 120 1.88 -30.19 -6.41
N LEU A 121 2.25 -29.34 -7.36
CA LEU A 121 1.30 -28.51 -8.11
C LEU A 121 0.37 -29.33 -9.02
N ILE A 122 0.73 -30.56 -9.36
CA ILE A 122 0.01 -31.36 -10.38
C ILE A 122 -0.84 -32.43 -9.72
N ASN A 123 -0.27 -33.13 -8.76
CA ASN A 123 -0.92 -34.29 -8.16
C ASN A 123 -1.77 -33.93 -6.94
N ASP A 124 -1.45 -32.84 -6.24
CA ASP A 124 -2.26 -32.41 -5.10
C ASP A 124 -3.55 -31.75 -5.57
N GLN A 125 -4.65 -32.03 -4.87
CA GLN A 125 -5.96 -31.49 -5.19
C GLN A 125 -6.17 -30.11 -4.56
N GLY A 126 -6.40 -29.07 -5.34
CA GLY A 126 -6.71 -27.73 -4.84
C GLY A 126 -8.11 -27.60 -4.24
N ASP A 127 -8.31 -26.58 -3.40
CA ASP A 127 -9.61 -26.27 -2.78
C ASP A 127 -10.47 -25.40 -3.72
N LEU A 128 -10.65 -25.86 -4.96
CA LEU A 128 -11.47 -25.21 -5.98
C LEU A 128 -12.16 -26.29 -6.83
N PHE A 129 -13.46 -26.12 -7.09
CA PHE A 129 -14.25 -27.05 -7.90
C PHE A 129 -14.65 -26.39 -9.23
N PHE A 130 -14.26 -27.01 -10.35
CA PHE A 130 -14.69 -26.60 -11.68
C PHE A 130 -15.99 -27.28 -12.05
N ILE A 131 -17.08 -26.52 -12.06
CA ILE A 131 -18.43 -27.00 -12.37
C ILE A 131 -18.47 -27.62 -13.78
N ASP A 132 -17.93 -26.91 -14.79
CA ASP A 132 -17.99 -27.35 -16.19
C ASP A 132 -17.20 -28.64 -16.45
N ALA A 133 -16.08 -28.82 -15.76
CA ALA A 133 -15.25 -30.01 -15.88
C ALA A 133 -15.65 -31.13 -14.89
N ASN A 134 -16.63 -30.88 -14.03
CA ASN A 134 -17.09 -31.75 -12.95
C ASN A 134 -15.94 -32.40 -12.16
N ARG A 135 -14.92 -31.60 -11.82
CA ARG A 135 -13.72 -32.06 -11.10
C ARG A 135 -13.18 -30.97 -10.19
N ASN A 136 -12.42 -31.39 -9.18
CA ASN A 136 -11.59 -30.47 -8.42
C ASN A 136 -10.40 -30.00 -9.28
N ALA A 137 -9.98 -28.76 -9.04
CA ALA A 137 -8.75 -28.21 -9.55
C ALA A 137 -7.56 -28.99 -8.97
N ASN A 138 -6.48 -29.14 -9.72
CA ASN A 138 -5.19 -29.44 -9.09
C ASN A 138 -4.67 -28.21 -8.34
N PHE A 139 -3.63 -28.39 -7.54
CA PHE A 139 -3.12 -27.32 -6.69
C PHE A 139 -2.56 -26.15 -7.51
N GLY A 140 -1.90 -26.41 -8.64
CA GLY A 140 -1.44 -25.37 -9.57
C GLY A 140 -2.56 -24.53 -10.17
N GLU A 141 -3.65 -25.17 -10.63
CA GLU A 141 -4.86 -24.50 -11.11
C GLU A 141 -5.53 -23.66 -10.02
N TYR A 142 -5.54 -24.17 -8.78
CA TYR A 142 -6.01 -23.42 -7.61
C TYR A 142 -5.16 -22.18 -7.35
N LEU A 143 -3.82 -22.31 -7.27
CA LEU A 143 -2.93 -21.17 -7.08
C LEU A 143 -3.05 -20.15 -8.21
N TYR A 144 -3.18 -20.63 -9.45
CA TYR A 144 -3.32 -19.78 -10.62
C TYR A 144 -4.63 -18.99 -10.62
N TYR A 145 -5.75 -19.61 -10.23
CA TYR A 145 -7.02 -18.92 -10.04
C TYR A 145 -6.87 -17.73 -9.07
N HIS A 146 -6.11 -17.90 -7.99
CA HIS A 146 -5.82 -16.82 -7.05
C HIS A 146 -4.99 -15.69 -7.68
N VAL A 147 -4.00 -16.01 -8.51
CA VAL A 147 -3.21 -15.01 -9.27
C VAL A 147 -4.09 -14.21 -10.23
N GLU A 148 -4.91 -14.87 -11.05
CA GLU A 148 -5.80 -14.18 -12.00
C GLU A 148 -6.74 -13.21 -11.29
N ASN A 149 -7.30 -13.61 -10.14
CA ASN A 149 -8.16 -12.71 -9.36
C ASN A 149 -7.37 -11.52 -8.80
N VAL A 150 -6.14 -11.71 -8.33
CA VAL A 150 -5.29 -10.59 -7.88
C VAL A 150 -5.03 -9.62 -9.05
N GLU A 151 -4.62 -10.12 -10.20
CA GLU A 151 -4.38 -9.32 -11.41
C GLU A 151 -5.65 -8.57 -11.85
N GLU A 152 -6.82 -9.21 -11.80
CA GLU A 152 -8.11 -8.58 -12.13
C GLU A 152 -8.42 -7.40 -11.19
N TYR A 153 -8.26 -7.58 -9.87
CA TYR A 153 -8.51 -6.50 -8.92
C TYR A 153 -7.46 -5.39 -9.00
N ILE A 154 -6.19 -5.71 -9.27
CA ILE A 154 -5.14 -4.70 -9.56
C ILE A 154 -5.56 -3.87 -10.77
N ASN A 155 -5.92 -4.53 -11.87
CA ASN A 155 -6.40 -3.87 -13.08
C ASN A 155 -7.65 -3.03 -12.83
N SER A 156 -8.56 -3.48 -11.96
CA SER A 156 -9.75 -2.72 -11.57
C SER A 156 -9.41 -1.40 -10.88
N ILE A 157 -8.35 -1.38 -10.05
CA ILE A 157 -7.83 -0.17 -9.40
C ILE A 157 -7.18 0.72 -10.46
N LEU A 158 -6.25 0.20 -11.25
CA LEU A 158 -5.50 0.99 -12.23
C LEU A 158 -6.40 1.65 -13.30
N LYS A 159 -7.55 1.05 -13.62
CA LYS A 159 -8.54 1.61 -14.56
C LYS A 159 -9.37 2.76 -13.99
N MET A 160 -9.44 2.95 -12.65
CA MET A 160 -10.23 4.06 -12.13
C MET A 160 -9.49 5.40 -12.35
N PRO A 161 -10.20 6.48 -12.70
CA PRO A 161 -9.59 7.77 -13.03
C PRO A 161 -9.25 8.56 -11.75
N PHE A 162 -8.41 7.98 -10.89
CA PHE A 162 -7.94 8.59 -9.65
C PHE A 162 -6.42 8.76 -9.63
N GLU A 163 -5.96 9.78 -8.92
CA GLU A 163 -4.55 9.91 -8.56
C GLU A 163 -4.27 9.06 -7.32
N TYR A 164 -3.46 8.02 -7.51
CA TYR A 164 -3.01 7.13 -6.44
C TYR A 164 -1.72 7.63 -5.81
N GLU A 165 -1.48 7.22 -4.56
CA GLU A 165 -0.17 7.40 -3.94
C GLU A 165 0.85 6.50 -4.66
N ILE A 166 2.04 7.02 -4.95
CA ILE A 166 3.11 6.28 -5.63
C ILE A 166 3.44 4.97 -4.90
N GLU A 167 3.46 5.02 -3.55
CA GLU A 167 3.68 3.84 -2.69
C GLU A 167 2.67 2.72 -2.97
N LEU A 168 1.39 3.03 -3.28
CA LEU A 168 0.42 2.01 -3.66
C LEU A 168 0.73 1.44 -5.04
N LEU A 169 1.02 2.29 -6.03
CA LEU A 169 1.30 1.86 -7.40
C LEU A 169 2.52 0.95 -7.46
N GLU A 170 3.58 1.29 -6.72
CA GLU A 170 4.79 0.47 -6.60
C GLU A 170 4.49 -0.90 -5.98
N LEU A 171 3.67 -0.96 -4.92
CA LEU A 171 3.27 -2.23 -4.32
C LEU A 171 2.45 -3.10 -5.28
N LEU A 172 1.50 -2.52 -6.01
CA LEU A 172 0.69 -3.26 -6.97
C LEU A 172 1.54 -3.79 -8.14
N ASP A 173 2.45 -2.97 -8.67
CA ASP A 173 3.37 -3.39 -9.74
C ASP A 173 4.33 -4.50 -9.29
N GLN A 174 4.86 -4.42 -8.06
CA GLN A 174 5.69 -5.48 -7.47
C GLN A 174 4.93 -6.79 -7.27
N ILE A 175 3.64 -6.73 -6.93
CA ILE A 175 2.79 -7.92 -6.79
C ILE A 175 2.54 -8.56 -8.16
N GLU A 176 2.09 -7.77 -9.14
CA GLU A 176 1.78 -8.22 -10.51
C GLU A 176 3.02 -8.79 -11.22
N ARG A 177 4.19 -8.21 -11.00
CA ARG A 177 5.48 -8.67 -11.58
C ARG A 177 6.26 -9.60 -10.66
N SER A 178 5.63 -10.14 -9.61
CA SER A 178 6.34 -11.03 -8.69
C SER A 178 6.73 -12.33 -9.39
N LYS A 179 7.86 -12.93 -8.98
CA LYS A 179 8.28 -14.26 -9.46
C LYS A 179 7.19 -15.32 -9.25
N TYR A 180 6.31 -15.13 -8.27
CA TYR A 180 5.19 -16.03 -7.99
C TYR A 180 4.16 -15.98 -9.12
N HIS A 181 3.80 -14.78 -9.56
CA HIS A 181 2.92 -14.58 -10.72
C HIS A 181 3.59 -15.11 -12.00
N GLU A 182 4.88 -14.80 -12.23
CA GLU A 182 5.63 -15.30 -13.39
C GLU A 182 5.69 -16.85 -13.44
N MET A 183 5.96 -17.48 -12.30
CA MET A 183 6.01 -18.95 -12.17
C MET A 183 4.65 -19.58 -12.51
N LEU A 184 3.55 -19.07 -11.94
CA LEU A 184 2.22 -19.64 -12.16
C LEU A 184 1.69 -19.37 -13.57
N ASN A 185 1.97 -18.20 -14.14
CA ASN A 185 1.70 -17.89 -15.54
C ASN A 185 2.46 -18.85 -16.49
N SER A 186 3.71 -19.19 -16.16
CA SER A 186 4.50 -20.16 -16.93
C SER A 186 3.90 -21.58 -16.88
N ILE A 187 3.37 -21.99 -15.72
CA ILE A 187 2.74 -23.31 -15.53
C ILE A 187 1.45 -23.44 -16.35
N LYS A 188 0.63 -22.38 -16.45
CA LYS A 188 -0.55 -22.38 -17.34
C LYS A 188 -0.17 -22.56 -18.80
N ASN A 189 0.87 -21.85 -19.27
CA ASN A 189 1.33 -21.97 -20.66
C ASN A 189 1.91 -23.37 -20.97
N LEU A 190 2.41 -24.07 -19.94
CA LEU A 190 2.86 -25.45 -20.02
C LEU A 190 1.73 -26.48 -19.87
N SER A 191 0.51 -26.10 -19.48
CA SER A 191 -0.61 -27.05 -19.27
C SER A 191 -1.15 -27.70 -20.56
N GLY A 192 -0.65 -27.28 -21.74
CA GLY A 192 -0.76 -28.04 -23.00
C GLY A 192 0.24 -29.22 -23.10
N PHE A 193 1.24 -29.25 -22.22
CA PHE A 193 2.31 -30.25 -22.14
C PHE A 193 2.03 -31.19 -20.95
N ARG A 194 1.61 -32.43 -21.24
CA ARG A 194 1.37 -33.49 -20.25
C ARG A 194 2.70 -34.06 -19.72
N GLY A 195 3.52 -33.22 -19.09
CA GLY A 195 4.73 -33.62 -18.38
C GLY A 195 4.66 -33.14 -16.92
N PRO A 196 5.20 -33.89 -15.95
CA PRO A 196 5.22 -33.45 -14.56
C PRO A 196 6.17 -32.24 -14.44
N VAL A 197 5.62 -31.02 -14.41
CA VAL A 197 6.33 -29.85 -13.90
C VAL A 197 6.51 -30.05 -12.40
N GLN A 198 7.57 -30.76 -12.03
CA GLN A 198 8.04 -30.79 -10.65
C GLN A 198 8.65 -29.42 -10.35
N ALA A 199 7.83 -28.47 -9.90
CA ALA A 199 8.32 -27.23 -9.31
C ALA A 199 8.83 -27.49 -7.88
N LYS A 200 9.69 -28.51 -7.70
CA LYS A 200 10.33 -28.84 -6.42
C LYS A 200 11.67 -28.12 -6.34
N GLY A 201 11.89 -27.39 -5.25
CA GLY A 201 13.20 -26.85 -4.90
C GLY A 201 13.16 -25.44 -4.30
N GLU A 202 14.33 -25.00 -3.85
CA GLU A 202 14.58 -23.73 -3.14
C GLU A 202 14.10 -22.48 -3.89
N ALA A 203 14.07 -22.51 -5.22
CA ALA A 203 13.55 -21.41 -6.04
C ALA A 203 12.03 -21.19 -5.85
N THR A 204 11.25 -22.27 -5.70
CA THR A 204 9.81 -22.20 -5.41
C THR A 204 9.58 -21.62 -4.02
N SER A 205 10.35 -22.08 -3.03
CA SER A 205 10.23 -21.63 -1.65
C SER A 205 10.49 -20.14 -1.47
N ASN A 206 11.59 -19.64 -2.02
CA ASN A 206 11.91 -18.21 -1.97
C ASN A 206 10.83 -17.37 -2.67
N THR A 207 10.31 -17.87 -3.78
CA THR A 207 9.26 -17.20 -4.55
C THR A 207 7.96 -17.05 -3.76
N VAL A 208 7.51 -18.11 -3.07
CA VAL A 208 6.30 -18.05 -2.23
C VAL A 208 6.53 -17.15 -1.00
N TYR A 209 7.72 -17.18 -0.40
CA TYR A 209 8.06 -16.30 0.73
C TYR A 209 8.10 -14.81 0.35
N GLU A 210 8.73 -14.48 -0.79
CA GLU A 210 8.71 -13.12 -1.35
C GLU A 210 7.28 -12.63 -1.55
N TYR A 211 6.38 -13.51 -2.03
CA TYR A 211 4.97 -13.18 -2.21
C TYR A 211 4.22 -12.94 -0.89
N TYR A 212 4.50 -13.75 0.14
CA TYR A 212 4.00 -13.51 1.50
C TYR A 212 4.46 -12.15 2.05
N TYR A 213 5.73 -11.79 1.84
CA TYR A 213 6.26 -10.49 2.25
C TYR A 213 5.53 -9.33 1.56
N LEU A 214 5.30 -9.42 0.24
CA LEU A 214 4.53 -8.42 -0.51
C LEU A 214 3.11 -8.26 0.04
N CYS A 215 2.44 -9.38 0.38
CA CYS A 215 1.13 -9.35 1.02
C CYS A 215 1.16 -8.59 2.36
N SER A 216 2.17 -8.87 3.20
CA SER A 216 2.37 -8.16 4.47
C SER A 216 2.60 -6.66 4.28
N GLN A 217 3.38 -6.26 3.27
CA GLN A 217 3.64 -4.85 2.96
C GLN A 217 2.36 -4.14 2.49
N LEU A 218 1.55 -4.79 1.66
CA LEU A 218 0.25 -4.25 1.25
C LEU A 218 -0.69 -4.04 2.45
N LYS A 219 -0.75 -5.02 3.36
CA LYS A 219 -1.53 -4.88 4.62
C LYS A 219 -1.05 -3.72 5.47
N LYS A 220 0.27 -3.55 5.64
CA LYS A 220 0.85 -2.41 6.39
C LYS A 220 0.48 -1.08 5.75
N TYR A 221 0.55 -0.99 4.42
CA TYR A 221 0.11 0.20 3.69
C TYR A 221 -1.38 0.48 3.96
N MET A 222 -2.24 -0.52 3.85
CA MET A 222 -3.68 -0.38 4.12
C MET A 222 -3.97 0.05 5.56
N ASN A 223 -3.25 -0.48 6.55
CA ASN A 223 -3.34 -0.06 7.95
C ASN A 223 -2.94 1.40 8.13
N LYS A 224 -1.80 1.81 7.58
CA LYS A 224 -1.28 3.19 7.62
C LYS A 224 -2.29 4.20 7.04
N GLN A 225 -3.03 3.78 6.01
CA GLN A 225 -4.02 4.62 5.33
C GLN A 225 -5.44 4.53 5.94
N GLY A 226 -5.64 3.72 6.98
CA GLY A 226 -6.95 3.49 7.59
C GLY A 226 -7.94 2.77 6.66
N ILE A 227 -7.43 1.93 5.76
CA ILE A 227 -8.21 1.16 4.78
C ILE A 227 -8.57 -0.23 5.32
N LEU A 228 -7.63 -0.87 6.04
CA LEU A 228 -7.83 -2.19 6.65
C LEU A 228 -8.85 -2.09 7.80
N GLU A 229 -9.70 -3.11 7.95
CA GLU A 229 -10.57 -3.32 9.12
C GLU A 229 -9.92 -4.32 10.08
#